data_AF-A0A2R4WG03-F1
#
_entry.id   AF-A0A2R4WG03-F1
#
_cell.length_a   1.000
_cell.length_b   1.000
_cell.length_c   1.000
_cell.angle_alpha   90.00
_cell.angle_beta   90.00
_cell.angle_gamma   90.00
#
_symmetry.space_group_name_H-M   'P 1'
#
loop_
_entity.id
_entity.type
_entity.pdbx_description
1 polymer ?
#
loop_
_entity_poly.entity_id
_entity_poly.type
_entity_poly.pdbx_seq_one_letter_code
_entity_poly.pdbx_strand_id
1 'polypeptide(L)'
;MSFDRSRRGSDPRQTAEAAFRAVTRKVPEGPAPEKPAAKPVVPGARETVSLRLDRDVLDHFQENGPGWQERINAALRKAAGL
;
A
#
# COMPACT_ATOMS: atom_id res chain seq x y z
N MET A 1 -9.93 -47.44 -29.04
CA MET A 1 -10.97 -47.49 -27.98
C MET A 1 -10.58 -46.48 -26.91
N SER A 2 -11.01 -45.22 -26.95
CA SER A 2 -12.33 -44.70 -26.54
C SER A 2 -12.76 -45.11 -25.12
N PHE A 3 -12.57 -44.16 -24.20
CA PHE A 3 -13.33 -43.81 -22.99
C PHE A 3 -13.39 -44.80 -21.82
N ASP A 4 -12.57 -44.55 -20.78
CA ASP A 4 -13.08 -44.55 -19.39
C ASP A 4 -12.29 -43.54 -18.53
N ARG A 5 -12.70 -42.26 -18.59
CA ARG A 5 -12.28 -41.22 -17.65
C ARG A 5 -13.52 -40.57 -16.98
N SER A 6 -14.63 -41.32 -16.91
CA SER A 6 -15.86 -40.89 -16.27
C SER A 6 -15.83 -41.21 -14.78
N ARG A 7 -15.09 -40.42 -13.98
CA ARG A 7 -15.41 -40.08 -12.57
C ARG A 7 -14.44 -39.03 -12.05
N ARG A 8 -14.53 -37.80 -12.56
CA ARG A 8 -14.03 -36.63 -11.83
C ARG A 8 -15.06 -35.50 -11.86
N GLY A 9 -16.31 -35.86 -11.58
CA GLY A 9 -17.39 -34.91 -11.31
C GLY A 9 -17.20 -34.35 -9.91
N SER A 10 -16.78 -33.08 -9.84
CA SER A 10 -16.68 -32.25 -8.63
C SER A 10 -15.87 -32.84 -7.48
N ASP A 11 -14.59 -32.45 -7.38
CA ASP A 11 -13.73 -32.80 -6.26
C ASP A 11 -14.24 -32.13 -4.97
N PRO A 12 -14.81 -32.86 -3.99
CA PRO A 12 -15.44 -32.25 -2.80
C PRO A 12 -14.42 -31.52 -1.92
N ARG A 13 -13.13 -31.88 -2.04
CA ARG A 13 -12.01 -31.20 -1.40
C ARG A 13 -11.84 -29.77 -1.92
N GLN A 14 -11.98 -29.56 -3.23
CA GLN A 14 -11.86 -28.22 -3.82
C GLN A 14 -13.05 -27.33 -3.46
N THR A 15 -14.27 -27.88 -3.43
CA THR A 15 -15.44 -27.14 -2.96
C THR A 15 -15.29 -26.74 -1.49
N ALA A 16 -14.75 -27.63 -0.64
CA ALA A 16 -14.48 -27.34 0.77
C ALA A 16 -13.38 -26.28 0.97
N GLU A 17 -12.29 -26.34 0.20
CA GLU A 17 -11.23 -25.32 0.27
C GLU A 17 -11.70 -23.94 -0.23
N ALA A 18 -12.56 -23.89 -1.24
CA ALA A 18 -13.17 -22.64 -1.70
C ALA A 18 -14.08 -22.02 -0.63
N ALA A 19 -14.89 -22.85 0.04
CA ALA A 19 -15.74 -22.40 1.15
C ALA A 19 -14.89 -21.91 2.34
N PHE A 20 -13.80 -22.61 2.66
CA PHE A 20 -12.90 -22.20 3.74
C PHE A 20 -12.22 -20.86 3.42
N ARG A 21 -11.66 -20.70 2.21
CA ARG A 21 -11.05 -19.43 1.79
C ARG A 21 -12.04 -18.27 1.75
N ALA A 22 -13.32 -18.51 1.42
CA ALA A 22 -14.35 -17.48 1.47
C ALA A 22 -14.63 -17.00 2.90
N VAL A 23 -14.54 -17.89 3.90
CA VAL A 23 -14.77 -17.57 5.31
C VAL A 23 -13.52 -16.97 5.97
N THR A 24 -12.30 -17.42 5.63
CA THR A 24 -11.06 -16.93 6.27
C THR A 24 -10.45 -15.70 5.58
N ARG A 25 -10.77 -15.45 4.31
CA ARG A 25 -10.42 -14.20 3.66
C ARG A 25 -11.22 -13.11 4.37
N LYS A 26 -10.55 -12.39 5.26
CA LYS A 26 -10.98 -11.09 5.76
C LYS A 26 -11.27 -10.22 4.55
N VAL A 27 -12.52 -10.22 4.09
CA VAL A 27 -13.05 -9.23 3.17
C VAL A 27 -12.87 -7.91 3.93
N PRO A 28 -12.04 -6.97 3.45
CA PRO A 28 -12.12 -5.62 3.97
C PRO A 28 -13.52 -5.12 3.60
N GLU A 29 -14.44 -5.20 4.55
CA GLU A 29 -15.72 -4.53 4.48
C GLU A 29 -15.45 -3.05 4.64
N GLY A 30 -15.17 -2.44 3.50
CA GLY A 30 -14.87 -1.03 3.30
C GLY A 30 -14.86 -0.80 1.79
N PRO A 31 -15.24 0.40 1.32
CA PRO A 31 -15.21 0.67 -0.11
C PRO A 31 -13.80 0.35 -0.62
N ALA A 32 -13.72 -0.15 -1.86
CA ALA A 32 -12.46 -0.31 -2.58
C ALA A 32 -11.55 0.90 -2.31
N PRO A 33 -10.20 0.78 -2.32
CA PRO A 33 -9.39 1.99 -2.37
C PRO A 33 -9.72 2.67 -3.71
N GLU A 34 -10.73 3.52 -3.69
CA GLU A 34 -10.94 4.60 -4.62
C GLU A 34 -9.56 5.21 -4.76
N LYS A 35 -9.01 5.16 -5.98
CA LYS A 35 -7.85 5.96 -6.38
C LYS A 35 -7.96 7.26 -5.60
N PRO A 36 -7.03 7.61 -4.68
CA PRO A 36 -7.28 8.62 -3.69
C PRO A 36 -7.84 9.82 -4.42
N ALA A 37 -9.15 10.06 -4.21
CA ALA A 37 -9.89 11.09 -4.90
C ALA A 37 -9.05 12.33 -4.72
N ALA A 38 -8.62 12.93 -5.85
CA ALA A 38 -7.70 14.04 -5.88
C ALA A 38 -8.11 15.00 -4.76
N LYS A 39 -7.32 15.00 -3.68
CA LYS A 39 -7.64 15.79 -2.50
C LYS A 39 -7.80 17.22 -3.00
N PRO A 40 -8.82 17.97 -2.54
CA PRO A 40 -9.00 19.35 -2.95
C PRO A 40 -7.64 20.04 -2.90
N VAL A 41 -7.22 20.63 -4.01
CA VAL A 41 -5.93 21.32 -4.14
C VAL A 41 -6.00 22.53 -3.22
N VAL A 42 -5.72 22.30 -1.94
CA VAL A 42 -5.50 23.37 -0.98
C VAL A 42 -4.23 24.06 -1.47
N PRO A 43 -4.26 25.35 -1.84
CA PRO A 43 -3.05 26.06 -2.21
C PRO A 43 -2.12 26.04 -0.99
N GLY A 44 -1.00 25.30 -1.10
CA GLY A 44 -0.09 25.00 0.02
C GLY A 44 -0.11 23.54 0.52
N ALA A 45 -0.87 22.65 -0.11
CA ALA A 45 -0.86 21.22 0.22
C ALA A 45 0.52 20.61 0.00
N ARG A 46 1.00 19.85 1.00
CA ARG A 46 2.22 19.04 0.88
C ARG A 46 1.89 17.80 0.06
N GLU A 47 2.64 17.57 -1.00
CA GLU A 47 2.52 16.36 -1.80
C GLU A 47 3.34 15.23 -1.17
N THR A 48 2.76 14.04 -1.09
CA THR A 48 3.50 12.84 -0.66
C THR A 48 4.22 12.26 -1.86
N VAL A 49 5.56 12.39 -1.87
CA VAL A 49 6.42 11.88 -2.93
C VAL A 49 7.29 10.74 -2.40
N SER A 50 7.58 9.76 -3.26
CA SER A 50 8.54 8.69 -2.96
C SER A 50 9.92 9.10 -3.45
N LEU A 51 10.75 9.64 -2.56
CA LEU A 51 12.14 10.03 -2.81
C LEU A 51 13.10 9.04 -2.13
N ARG A 52 14.23 8.74 -2.78
CA ARG A 52 15.34 8.02 -2.12
C ARG A 52 16.28 9.02 -1.46
N LEU A 53 16.57 8.79 -0.19
CA LEU A 53 17.49 9.56 0.63
C LEU A 53 18.56 8.62 1.18
N ASP A 54 19.78 9.12 1.31
CA ASP A 54 20.86 8.38 1.94
C ASP A 54 20.56 8.13 3.43
N ARG A 55 21.13 7.04 3.96
CA ARG A 55 20.82 6.59 5.32
C ARG A 55 21.33 7.57 6.37
N ASP A 56 22.53 8.10 6.17
CA ASP A 56 23.16 9.13 7.03
C ASP A 56 22.33 10.41 7.10
N VAL A 57 21.77 10.85 5.97
CA VAL A 57 20.86 12.01 5.94
C VAL A 57 19.60 11.71 6.75
N LEU A 58 18.97 10.54 6.56
CA LEU A 58 17.78 10.16 7.32
C LEU A 58 18.06 10.07 8.82
N ASP A 59 19.19 9.49 9.20
CA ASP A 59 19.63 9.35 10.59
C ASP A 59 19.78 10.73 11.24
N HIS A 60 20.55 11.63 10.61
CA HIS A 60 20.76 13.00 11.08
C HIS A 60 19.44 13.75 11.37
N PHE A 61 18.46 13.63 10.48
CA PHE A 61 17.17 14.29 10.68
C PHE A 61 16.30 13.59 11.74
N GLN A 62 16.39 12.26 11.88
CA GLN A 62 15.63 11.46 12.85
C GLN A 62 16.18 11.56 14.28
N GLU A 63 17.49 11.69 14.46
CA GLU A 63 18.15 11.82 15.78
C GLU A 63 17.53 12.95 16.62
N ASN A 64 17.14 14.03 15.96
CA ASN A 64 16.55 15.21 16.58
C ASN A 64 15.05 15.01 16.95
N GLY A 65 14.51 13.79 16.86
CA GLY A 65 13.17 13.42 17.32
C GLY A 65 12.02 13.72 16.35
N PRO A 66 10.76 13.72 16.84
CA PRO A 66 9.57 13.93 16.01
C PRO A 66 9.62 15.26 15.24
N GLY A 67 9.06 15.28 14.03
CA GLY A 67 9.12 16.44 13.13
C GLY A 67 10.29 16.47 12.16
N TRP A 68 11.06 15.37 12.05
CA TRP A 68 12.18 15.25 11.10
C TRP A 68 11.78 15.53 9.64
N GLN A 69 10.55 15.18 9.23
CA GLN A 69 10.02 15.48 7.90
C GLN A 69 9.81 16.98 7.65
N GLU A 70 9.45 17.73 8.70
CA GLU A 70 9.32 19.19 8.63
C GLU A 70 10.70 19.83 8.42
N ARG A 71 11.70 19.34 9.15
CA ARG A 71 13.09 19.82 9.10
C ARG A 71 13.76 19.54 7.76
N ILE A 72 13.60 18.33 7.23
CA ILE A 72 14.16 18.00 5.90
C ILE A 72 13.48 18.84 4.81
N ASN A 73 12.16 19.07 4.90
CA ASN A 73 11.46 19.98 3.99
C ASN A 73 11.97 21.43 4.11
N ALA A 74 12.24 21.92 5.32
CA ALA A 74 12.82 23.25 5.52
C ALA A 74 14.24 23.35 4.92
N ALA A 75 15.07 22.31 5.08
CA ALA A 75 16.39 22.25 4.47
C ALA A 75 16.31 22.24 2.93
N LEU A 76 15.38 21.46 2.35
CA LEU A 76 15.14 21.42 0.91
C LEU A 76 14.66 22.77 0.37
N ARG A 77 13.76 23.47 1.08
CA ARG A 77 13.34 24.85 0.71
C ARG A 77 14.50 25.81 0.72
N LYS A 78 15.31 25.80 1.79
CA LYS A 78 16.51 26.65 1.91
C LYS A 78 17.50 26.37 0.77
N ALA A 79 17.72 25.11 0.40
CA ALA A 79 18.60 24.73 -0.70
C ALA A 79 18.05 25.15 -2.07
N ALA A 80 16.71 25.13 -2.24
CA ALA A 80 16.03 25.58 -3.45
C ALA A 80 15.85 27.12 -3.53
N GLY A 81 16.14 27.86 -2.45
CA GLY A 81 15.92 29.31 -2.36
C GLY A 81 14.45 29.72 -2.20
N LEU A 82 13.63 28.84 -1.63
CA LEU A 82 12.19 29.04 -1.36
C LEU A 82 11.91 29.49 0.08
#